data_AF-A0A9P8VXP4-F1
#
_entry.id   AF-A0A9P8VXP4-F1
#
_cell.length_a   1.000
_cell.length_b   1.000
_cell.length_c   1.000
_cell.angle_alpha   90.00
_cell.angle_beta   90.00
_cell.angle_gamma   90.00
#
_symmetry.space_group_name_H-M   'P 1'
#
loop_
_entity.id
_entity.type
_entity.pdbx_description
1 polymer ?
#
loop_
_entity_poly.entity_id
_entity_poly.type
_entity_poly.pdbx_seq_one_letter_code
_entity_poly.pdbx_strand_id
1 'polypeptide(L)'
;GLLVGKEARKPKTFLTIENFVFMQEFHWSNDFHDYMHDGTRVDNTNLLNTHCFTSGRLQEICQERYKDLQCILSWTEGKPDFKLKFTREICKAIDENQ
;
A
#
# COMPACT_ATOMS: atom_id res chain seq x y z
N GLY A 1 -10.19 -1.07 -31.71
CA GLY A 1 -9.77 0.25 -32.20
C GLY A 1 -9.31 1.07 -31.03
N LEU A 2 -8.06 1.53 -31.04
CA LEU A 2 -7.52 2.43 -30.02
C LEU A 2 -8.09 3.83 -30.28
N LEU A 3 -8.79 4.38 -29.30
CA LEU A 3 -9.28 5.76 -29.33
C LEU A 3 -8.08 6.70 -29.19
N VAL A 4 -7.60 7.18 -30.34
CA VAL A 4 -6.74 8.36 -30.45
C VAL A 4 -7.63 9.58 -30.30
N GLY A 5 -7.55 10.28 -29.17
CA GLY A 5 -8.37 11.47 -28.94
C GLY A 5 -8.08 12.21 -27.64
N LYS A 6 -7.21 13.24 -27.74
CA LYS A 6 -6.96 14.33 -26.78
C LYS A 6 -6.47 13.93 -25.38
N GLU A 7 -5.15 14.00 -25.18
CA GLU A 7 -4.53 14.06 -23.85
C GLU A 7 -4.78 15.43 -23.18
N ALA A 8 -5.99 15.67 -22.69
CA ALA A 8 -6.10 16.48 -21.48
C ALA A 8 -5.64 15.57 -20.34
N ARG A 9 -4.35 15.60 -19.97
CA ARG A 9 -3.87 14.89 -18.77
C ARG A 9 -4.73 15.38 -17.61
N LYS A 10 -5.62 14.52 -17.10
CA LYS A 10 -6.35 14.81 -15.86
C LYS A 10 -5.30 15.16 -14.80
N PRO A 11 -5.53 16.22 -13.99
CA PRO A 11 -4.63 16.54 -12.92
C PRO A 11 -4.46 15.29 -12.04
N LYS A 12 -3.21 15.00 -11.67
CA LYS A 12 -2.94 13.88 -10.75
C LYS A 12 -3.68 14.17 -9.45
N THR A 13 -4.59 13.28 -9.08
CA THR A 13 -5.21 13.29 -7.76
C THR A 13 -4.28 12.57 -6.78
N PHE A 14 -4.24 13.03 -5.55
CA PHE A 14 -3.46 12.44 -4.48
C PHE A 14 -4.38 12.03 -3.34
N LEU A 15 -3.96 11.01 -2.60
CA LEU A 15 -4.61 10.64 -1.36
C LEU A 15 -4.23 11.68 -0.31
N THR A 16 -5.22 12.27 0.36
CA THR A 16 -5.00 13.17 1.49
C THR A 16 -5.08 12.38 2.80
N ILE A 17 -4.59 12.99 3.89
CA ILE A 17 -4.69 12.38 5.23
C ILE A 17 -6.16 12.18 5.60
N GLU A 18 -7.02 13.15 5.29
CA GLU A 18 -8.46 13.08 5.57
C GLU A 18 -9.11 11.91 4.82
N ASN A 19 -8.76 11.72 3.54
CA ASN A 19 -9.25 10.59 2.75
C ASN A 19 -8.75 9.26 3.32
N PHE A 20 -7.51 9.19 3.79
CA PHE A 20 -6.97 8.00 4.44
C PHE A 20 -7.72 7.68 5.74
N VAL A 21 -7.92 8.67 6.62
CA VAL A 21 -8.65 8.50 7.88
C VAL A 21 -10.09 8.06 7.63
N PHE A 22 -10.78 8.70 6.69
CA PHE A 22 -12.13 8.31 6.29
C PHE A 22 -12.20 6.85 5.84
N MET A 23 -11.24 6.41 5.01
CA MET A 23 -11.17 5.01 4.57
C MET A 23 -10.88 4.04 5.72
N GLN A 24 -10.04 4.42 6.69
CA GLN A 24 -9.82 3.60 7.89
C GLN A 24 -11.08 3.48 8.73
N GLU A 25 -11.79 4.58 9.00
CA GLU A 25 -13.05 4.55 9.74
C GLU A 25 -14.10 3.72 9.00
N PHE A 26 -14.20 3.88 7.67
CA PHE A 26 -15.06 3.04 6.85
C PHE A 26 -14.67 1.57 6.91
N HIS A 27 -13.37 1.23 6.93
CA HIS A 27 -12.90 -0.16 6.95
C HIS A 27 -12.85 -0.82 8.33
N TRP A 28 -12.91 -0.09 9.43
CA TRP A 28 -12.80 -0.69 10.77
C TRP A 28 -13.96 -0.35 11.71
N SER A 29 -14.52 0.86 11.60
CA SER A 29 -15.44 1.40 12.60
C SER A 29 -16.89 1.49 12.11
N ASN A 30 -17.10 1.79 10.83
CA ASN A 30 -18.42 1.89 10.22
C ASN A 30 -18.79 0.60 9.50
N ASP A 31 -18.72 -0.54 10.21
CA ASP A 31 -19.47 -1.70 9.75
C ASP A 31 -20.96 -1.36 9.89
N PHE A 32 -21.68 -1.34 8.76
CA PHE A 32 -23.13 -1.26 8.75
C PHE A 32 -23.74 -2.66 8.64
N HIS A 33 -22.98 -3.70 9.04
CA HIS A 33 -23.27 -5.11 8.78
C HIS A 33 -22.84 -5.97 9.96
N ASP A 34 -23.81 -6.61 10.63
CA ASP A 34 -23.60 -7.66 11.63
C ASP A 34 -22.43 -8.57 11.22
N TYR A 35 -21.31 -8.37 11.91
CA TYR A 35 -19.96 -8.68 11.48
C TYR A 35 -19.76 -10.16 11.11
N MET A 36 -19.83 -10.48 9.81
CA MET A 36 -19.16 -11.65 9.24
C MET A 36 -17.79 -11.20 8.74
N HIS A 37 -16.72 -11.80 9.27
CA HIS A 37 -15.34 -11.61 8.82
C HIS A 37 -15.21 -11.82 7.29
N ASP A 38 -15.40 -10.77 6.50
CA ASP A 38 -15.06 -10.78 5.08
C ASP A 38 -13.56 -10.52 4.96
N GLY A 39 -12.78 -11.58 4.75
CA GLY A 39 -11.33 -11.51 4.58
C GLY A 39 -10.89 -10.47 3.55
N THR A 40 -11.73 -10.20 2.55
CA THR A 40 -11.49 -9.21 1.49
C THR A 40 -11.33 -7.79 2.03
N ARG A 41 -12.05 -7.41 3.09
CA ARG A 41 -11.95 -6.06 3.69
C ARG A 41 -10.62 -5.87 4.41
N VAL A 42 -10.19 -6.89 5.15
CA VAL A 42 -8.88 -6.89 5.83
C VAL A 42 -7.76 -6.79 4.81
N ASP A 43 -7.85 -7.56 3.72
CA ASP A 43 -6.86 -7.52 2.64
C ASP A 43 -6.80 -6.16 1.95
N ASN A 44 -7.94 -5.58 1.58
CA ASN A 44 -8.01 -4.25 0.97
C ASN A 44 -7.43 -3.16 1.88
N THR A 45 -7.68 -3.26 3.18
CA THR A 45 -7.16 -2.30 4.16
C THR A 45 -5.67 -2.42 4.34
N ASN A 46 -5.15 -3.65 4.36
CA ASN A 46 -3.72 -3.91 4.43
C ASN A 46 -2.99 -3.41 3.18
N LEU A 47 -3.59 -3.55 1.98
CA LEU A 47 -3.04 -2.98 0.74
C LEU A 47 -2.98 -1.45 0.80
N LEU A 48 -4.05 -0.80 1.26
CA LEU A 48 -4.10 0.66 1.43
C LEU A 48 -3.02 1.13 2.43
N ASN A 49 -2.93 0.48 3.59
CA ASN A 49 -1.94 0.79 4.62
C ASN A 49 -0.52 0.65 4.07
N THR A 50 -0.25 -0.48 3.43
CA THR A 50 1.07 -0.76 2.87
C THR A 50 1.47 0.30 1.84
N HIS A 51 0.56 0.68 0.95
CA HIS A 51 0.79 1.76 0.00
C HIS A 51 1.10 3.09 0.70
N CYS A 52 0.32 3.47 1.70
CA CYS A 52 0.48 4.76 2.39
C CYS A 52 1.80 4.85 3.17
N PHE A 53 2.23 3.77 3.84
CA PHE A 53 3.45 3.78 4.65
C PHE A 53 4.75 3.58 3.84
N THR A 54 4.66 2.98 2.65
CA THR A 54 5.85 2.60 1.87
C THR A 54 5.94 3.32 0.52
N SER A 55 4.86 3.95 0.07
CA SER A 55 4.69 4.45 -1.30
C SER A 55 4.85 3.40 -2.40
N GLY A 56 4.83 2.11 -2.06
CA GLY A 56 4.92 1.02 -3.03
C GLY A 56 3.73 1.01 -3.98
N ARG A 57 3.93 0.75 -5.28
CA ARG A 57 2.82 0.68 -6.24
C ARG A 57 1.96 -0.53 -5.91
N LEU A 58 0.65 -0.43 -6.11
CA LEU A 58 -0.26 -1.55 -5.83
C LEU A 58 0.16 -2.85 -6.55
N GLN A 59 0.64 -2.75 -7.79
CA GLN A 59 1.15 -3.90 -8.53
C GLN A 59 2.39 -4.55 -7.90
N GLU A 60 3.23 -3.75 -7.25
CA GLU A 60 4.40 -4.25 -6.52
C GLU A 60 3.92 -4.96 -5.26
N ILE A 61 3.09 -4.28 -4.46
CA ILE A 61 2.51 -4.80 -3.20
C ILE A 61 1.78 -6.13 -3.43
N CYS A 62 0.94 -6.23 -4.47
CA CYS A 62 0.21 -7.48 -4.78
C CYS A 62 1.11 -8.64 -5.24
N GLN A 63 2.37 -8.39 -5.57
CA GLN A 63 3.35 -9.43 -5.95
C GLN A 63 4.33 -9.77 -4.81
N GLU A 64 4.26 -9.05 -3.69
CA GLU A 64 5.13 -9.28 -2.54
C GLU A 64 4.89 -10.66 -1.94
N ARG A 65 5.96 -11.32 -1.53
CA ARG A 65 5.93 -12.57 -0.78
C ARG A 65 6.39 -12.31 0.64
N TYR A 66 6.14 -13.26 1.54
CA TYR A 66 6.57 -13.16 2.94
C TYR A 66 8.07 -12.85 3.09
N LYS A 67 8.91 -13.39 2.19
CA LYS A 67 10.37 -13.15 2.20
C LYS A 67 10.78 -11.70 1.86
N ASP A 68 9.91 -10.95 1.21
CA ASP A 68 10.18 -9.56 0.79
C ASP A 68 9.85 -8.56 1.92
N LEU A 69 9.13 -9.02 2.96
CA LEU A 69 8.76 -8.26 4.14
C LEU A 69 9.87 -8.33 5.21
N GLN A 70 10.43 -7.18 5.56
CA GLN A 70 11.41 -7.06 6.64
C GLN A 70 10.84 -6.22 7.78
N CYS A 71 10.80 -6.79 8.98
CA CYS A 71 10.53 -6.05 10.21
C CYS A 71 11.87 -5.60 10.79
N ILE A 72 12.17 -4.31 10.69
CA ILE A 72 13.38 -3.71 11.25
C ILE A 72 13.06 -3.25 12.66
N LEU A 73 13.71 -3.89 13.63
CA LEU A 73 13.64 -3.53 15.04
C LEU A 73 14.91 -2.75 15.38
N SER A 74 14.74 -1.48 15.75
CA SER A 74 15.84 -0.62 16.16
C SER A 74 15.58 -0.05 17.55
N TRP A 75 16.64 0.34 18.25
CA TRP A 75 16.56 0.92 19.58
C TRP A 75 17.22 2.29 19.54
N THR A 76 16.42 3.33 19.74
CA THR A 76 16.89 4.72 19.75
C THR A 76 16.46 5.36 21.07
N GLU A 77 17.41 5.96 21.79
CA GLU A 77 17.14 6.64 23.08
C GLU A 77 16.42 5.74 24.12
N GLY A 78 16.76 4.45 24.15
CA GLY A 78 16.14 3.49 25.08
C GLY A 78 14.70 3.11 24.73
N LYS A 79 14.18 3.53 23.57
CA LYS A 79 12.85 3.17 23.06
C LYS A 79 12.97 2.27 21.83
N PRO A 80 12.14 1.23 21.71
CA PRO A 80 12.07 0.45 20.49
C PRO A 80 11.39 1.28 19.39
N ASP A 81 12.01 1.31 18.21
CA ASP A 81 11.46 1.86 16.97
C ASP A 81 11.30 0.71 15.96
N PHE A 82 10.08 0.56 15.45
CA PHE A 82 9.69 -0.50 14.53
C PHE A 82 9.48 0.10 13.15
N LYS A 83 10.23 -0.39 12.16
CA LYS A 83 10.07 0.00 10.76
C LYS A 83 9.76 -1.21 9.91
N LEU A 84 8.62 -1.18 9.22
CA LEU A 84 8.28 -2.17 8.21
C LEU A 84 8.91 -1.74 6.89
N LYS A 85 9.75 -2.60 6.31
CA LYS A 85 10.41 -2.34 5.02
C LYS A 85 10.06 -3.44 4.03
N PHE A 86 9.66 -3.05 2.83
CA PHE A 86 9.55 -3.96 1.69
C PHE A 86 10.80 -3.82 0.83
N THR A 87 11.55 -4.91 0.68
CA THR A 87 12.71 -4.95 -0.21
C THR A 87 12.57 -6.21 -1.06
N ARG A 88 12.12 -6.03 -2.31
CA ARG A 88 12.16 -7.12 -3.28
C ARG A 88 13.61 -7.49 -3.56
N GLU A 89 13.89 -8.79 -3.61
CA GLU A 89 15.20 -9.31 -4.03
C GLU A 89 15.55 -8.89 -5.47
N ILE A 90 14.53 -8.69 -6.32
CA ILE A 90 14.67 -8.18 -7.68
C ILE A 90 13.65 -7.04 -7.88
N CYS A 91 14.12 -5.79 -7.84
CA CYS A 91 13.32 -4.65 -8.27
C CYS A 91 13.26 -4.62 -9.81
N LYS A 92 12.06 -4.53 -10.39
CA LYS A 92 11.86 -4.32 -11.85
C LYS A 92 12.28 -2.90 -12.24
N ALA A 93 13.59 -2.65 -12.18
CA ALA A 93 14.30 -1.48 -12.69
C ALA A 93 15.84 -1.70 -12.67
N ILE A 94 16.32 -2.91 -12.34
CA ILE A 94 17.67 -3.30 -12.75
C ILE A 94 17.54 -3.63 -14.23
N ASP A 95 17.69 -2.59 -15.04
CA ASP A 95 17.94 -2.70 -16.46
C ASP A 95 19.27 -3.45 -16.59
N GLU A 96 19.21 -4.77 -16.61
CA GLU A 96 20.30 -5.56 -17.14
C GLU A 96 20.43 -5.11 -18.59
N ASN A 97 21.47 -4.32 -18.87
CA ASN A 97 22.00 -4.17 -20.22
C ASN A 97 22.17 -5.59 -20.81
N GLN A 98 21.15 -6.04 -21.56
CA GLN A 98 21.21 -7.20 -22.44
C GLN A 98 21.70 -6.77 -23.81
#